data_AF-A0A8I0AH12-F1
#
_entry.id   AF-A0A8I0AH12-F1
#
_cell.length_a   1.000
_cell.length_b   1.000
_cell.length_c   1.000
_cell.angle_alpha   90.00
_cell.angle_beta   90.00
_cell.angle_gamma   90.00
#
_symmetry.space_group_name_H-M   'P 1'
#
loop_
_entity.id
_entity.type
_entity.pdbx_description
1 polymer ?
#
loop_
_entity_poly.entity_id
_entity_poly.type
_entity_poly.pdbx_seq_one_letter_code
_entity_poly.pdbx_strand_id
1 'polypeptide(L)'
;MVVYPFCSITGPDVHSTGFGTTGKIIYAFLTYNLAVTVVYTAINLPFGSLAALMTKNQTERGYLNISKMVFAFGGGMVVNAATLPLVKYFGNDSSAWQKTFLIYGVVAIIFFLIVFFTTKEAVTEEAKKAGSEEKVNIPQALKSLIKNKYWMILLAIFFLNSVVNAFIGVNVYYAQYIMNDDSLIGNLSIFQNIASFAAFAVCTGIIRKIGKQKIAISGVAISFIGYAMVLLNPTSYAVLYIAAIIKGVGNAALSGVMYGMLADTVEYNDWKSGIRAEGLVFSANSIGQKIGSGIGSAVLGWVLAAFGFVSSSAAQPASAISGIRVIFLYVPLVVFAIMFIILLFYKLDKEYGHIVEDLEKRAKRA
;
A
#
# COMPACT_ATOMS: atom_id res chain seq x y z
N MET A 1 16.14 9.10 -3.31
CA MET A 1 16.28 9.37 -4.76
C MET A 1 14.98 9.75 -5.48
N VAL A 2 13.82 9.89 -4.80
CA VAL A 2 12.50 10.14 -5.43
C VAL A 2 12.12 11.64 -5.50
N VAL A 3 12.91 12.52 -4.90
CA VAL A 3 12.65 13.98 -4.86
C VAL A 3 13.10 14.68 -6.15
N TYR A 4 14.20 14.22 -6.76
CA TYR A 4 14.75 14.80 -7.99
C TYR A 4 13.81 14.74 -9.20
N PRO A 5 13.12 13.60 -9.48
CA PRO A 5 12.22 13.50 -10.62
C PRO A 5 10.96 14.37 -10.49
N PHE A 6 10.50 14.64 -9.27
CA PHE A 6 9.30 15.45 -9.04
C PHE A 6 9.58 16.95 -9.18
N CYS A 7 10.76 17.39 -8.75
CA CYS A 7 11.21 18.77 -8.91
C CYS A 7 11.39 19.16 -10.39
N SER A 8 11.69 18.20 -11.26
CA SER A 8 11.69 18.39 -12.72
C SER A 8 10.30 18.48 -13.35
N ILE A 9 9.24 17.94 -12.71
CA ILE A 9 7.87 17.92 -13.26
C ILE A 9 7.17 19.28 -13.10
N THR A 10 7.54 20.08 -12.08
CA THR A 10 6.87 21.36 -11.79
C THR A 10 7.37 22.54 -12.64
N GLY A 11 7.82 22.26 -13.86
CA GLY A 11 8.15 23.26 -14.87
C GLY A 11 9.63 23.66 -14.96
N PRO A 12 10.05 24.24 -16.11
CA PRO A 12 11.39 24.80 -16.31
C PRO A 12 11.73 25.98 -15.39
N ASP A 13 10.78 26.49 -14.60
CA ASP A 13 10.92 27.73 -13.82
C ASP A 13 11.54 27.57 -12.44
N VAL A 14 11.82 26.35 -11.97
CA VAL A 14 12.66 26.16 -10.75
C VAL A 14 14.13 26.49 -11.04
N HIS A 15 14.54 26.51 -12.32
CA HIS A 15 15.87 26.94 -12.73
C HIS A 15 15.98 28.46 -12.97
N SER A 16 14.86 29.17 -13.27
CA SER A 16 14.88 30.57 -13.71
C SER A 16 14.24 31.59 -12.76
N THR A 17 13.45 31.19 -11.75
CA THR A 17 12.81 32.16 -10.84
C THR A 17 13.63 32.39 -9.57
N GLY A 18 13.83 33.67 -9.23
CA GLY A 18 14.61 34.18 -8.09
C GLY A 18 14.06 33.87 -6.70
N PHE A 19 13.54 32.66 -6.48
CA PHE A 19 13.23 32.16 -5.15
C PHE A 19 14.51 31.61 -4.51
N GLY A 20 14.85 32.11 -3.32
CA GLY A 20 15.94 31.54 -2.51
C GLY A 20 15.75 30.04 -2.26
N THR A 21 16.83 29.33 -1.93
CA THR A 21 16.87 27.86 -1.74
C THR A 21 15.72 27.33 -0.88
N THR A 22 15.31 28.07 0.16
CA THR A 22 14.18 27.75 1.04
C THR A 22 12.82 27.76 0.32
N GLY A 23 12.58 28.71 -0.59
CA GLY A 23 11.31 28.81 -1.34
C GLY A 23 11.10 27.65 -2.30
N LYS A 24 12.18 27.17 -2.94
CA LYS A 24 12.15 26.00 -3.82
C LYS A 24 11.82 24.71 -3.06
N ILE A 25 12.35 24.56 -1.85
CA ILE A 25 12.05 23.40 -0.98
C ILE A 25 10.59 23.41 -0.55
N ILE A 26 10.06 24.57 -0.14
CA ILE A 26 8.65 24.70 0.27
C ILE A 26 7.71 24.39 -0.91
N TYR A 27 8.01 24.91 -2.09
CA TYR A 27 7.21 24.66 -3.29
C TYR A 27 7.24 23.17 -3.70
N ALA A 28 8.41 22.53 -3.69
CA ALA A 28 8.55 21.10 -3.96
C ALA A 28 7.79 20.25 -2.94
N PHE A 29 7.86 20.62 -1.65
CA PHE A 29 7.14 19.93 -0.58
C PHE A 29 5.61 20.04 -0.74
N LEU A 30 5.10 21.24 -1.02
CA LEU A 30 3.67 21.48 -1.21
C LEU A 30 3.14 20.74 -2.44
N THR A 31 3.85 20.83 -3.57
CA THR A 31 3.38 20.23 -4.83
C THR A 31 3.45 18.70 -4.78
N TYR A 32 4.50 18.14 -4.16
CA TYR A 32 4.61 16.70 -3.94
C TYR A 32 3.49 16.19 -3.04
N ASN A 33 3.22 16.85 -1.91
CA ASN A 33 2.13 16.44 -1.03
C ASN A 33 0.75 16.63 -1.67
N LEU A 34 0.54 17.70 -2.44
CA LEU A 34 -0.72 17.89 -3.15
C LEU A 34 -0.97 16.73 -4.14
N ALA A 35 0.02 16.40 -4.97
CA ALA A 35 -0.12 15.35 -5.96
C ALA A 35 -0.22 13.94 -5.33
N VAL A 36 0.73 13.59 -4.46
CA VAL A 36 0.84 12.23 -3.91
C VAL A 36 -0.13 11.99 -2.75
N THR A 37 -0.46 13.01 -1.96
CA THR A 37 -1.31 12.84 -0.77
C THR A 37 -2.76 13.21 -1.05
N VAL A 38 -3.04 14.26 -1.82
CA VAL A 38 -4.41 14.71 -2.08
C VAL A 38 -4.98 14.06 -3.33
N VAL A 39 -4.35 14.24 -4.49
CA VAL A 39 -4.87 13.73 -5.77
C VAL A 39 -4.91 12.20 -5.81
N TYR A 40 -3.83 11.53 -5.41
CA TYR A 40 -3.83 10.06 -5.33
C TYR A 40 -4.93 9.51 -4.41
N THR A 41 -5.21 10.20 -3.30
CA THR A 41 -6.24 9.78 -2.34
C THR A 41 -7.64 10.01 -2.90
N ALA A 42 -7.87 11.15 -3.55
CA ALA A 42 -9.11 11.46 -4.24
C ALA A 42 -9.46 10.43 -5.33
N ILE A 43 -8.46 9.83 -5.97
CA ILE A 43 -8.66 8.77 -6.97
C ILE A 43 -8.81 7.39 -6.31
N ASN A 44 -7.97 7.09 -5.31
CA ASN A 44 -7.92 5.74 -4.71
C ASN A 44 -9.16 5.43 -3.85
N LEU A 45 -9.74 6.43 -3.18
CA LEU A 45 -10.94 6.21 -2.34
C LEU A 45 -12.15 5.74 -3.16
N PRO A 46 -12.62 6.48 -4.18
CA PRO A 46 -13.73 6.04 -5.03
C PRO A 46 -13.44 4.71 -5.72
N PHE A 47 -12.20 4.49 -6.14
CA PHE A 47 -11.78 3.25 -6.78
C PHE A 47 -11.75 2.05 -5.81
N GLY A 48 -11.49 2.29 -4.53
CA GLY A 48 -11.58 1.28 -3.47
C GLY A 48 -13.02 0.92 -3.15
N SER A 49 -13.90 1.92 -3.00
CA SER A 49 -15.31 1.70 -2.71
C SER A 49 -16.08 1.12 -3.89
N LEU A 50 -15.71 1.41 -5.14
CA LEU A 50 -16.40 0.85 -6.31
C LEU A 50 -16.37 -0.69 -6.33
N ALA A 51 -15.27 -1.30 -5.86
CA ALA A 51 -15.17 -2.76 -5.74
C ALA A 51 -16.18 -3.36 -4.74
N ALA A 52 -16.76 -2.55 -3.86
CA ALA A 52 -17.88 -2.94 -2.98
C ALA A 52 -19.24 -2.94 -3.67
N LEU A 53 -19.40 -2.07 -4.66
CA LEU A 53 -20.68 -1.83 -5.33
C LEU A 53 -20.90 -2.77 -6.51
N MET A 54 -19.83 -3.31 -7.13
CA MET A 54 -19.93 -4.11 -8.35
C MET A 54 -20.43 -5.55 -8.16
N THR A 55 -20.18 -6.19 -7.01
CA THR A 55 -20.66 -7.57 -6.74
C THR A 55 -20.85 -7.81 -5.25
N LYS A 56 -21.92 -8.51 -4.89
CA LYS A 56 -22.22 -8.97 -3.52
C LYS A 56 -21.54 -10.31 -3.20
N ASN A 57 -21.02 -11.01 -4.21
CA ASN A 57 -20.36 -12.30 -4.00
C ASN A 57 -18.94 -12.08 -3.46
N GLN A 58 -18.69 -12.55 -2.24
CA GLN A 58 -17.39 -12.45 -1.56
C GLN A 58 -16.21 -12.94 -2.42
N THR A 59 -16.45 -14.03 -3.15
CA THR A 59 -15.43 -14.71 -3.95
C THR A 59 -15.09 -13.87 -5.17
N GLU A 60 -16.10 -13.42 -5.92
CA GLU A 60 -15.92 -12.53 -7.08
C GLU A 60 -15.27 -11.21 -6.68
N ARG A 61 -15.67 -10.64 -5.55
CA ARG A 61 -15.07 -9.44 -4.97
C ARG A 61 -13.61 -9.64 -4.61
N GLY A 62 -13.27 -10.82 -4.08
CA GLY A 62 -11.88 -11.23 -3.86
C GLY A 62 -11.08 -11.27 -5.16
N TYR A 63 -11.63 -11.86 -6.22
CA TYR A 63 -11.00 -11.87 -7.55
C TYR A 63 -10.79 -10.47 -8.10
N LEU A 64 -11.81 -9.62 -8.06
CA LEU A 64 -11.71 -8.25 -8.57
C LEU A 64 -10.59 -7.47 -7.86
N ASN A 65 -10.48 -7.60 -6.53
CA ASN A 65 -9.44 -6.94 -5.76
C ASN A 65 -8.04 -7.49 -6.03
N ILE A 66 -7.87 -8.81 -6.17
CA ILE A 66 -6.56 -9.39 -6.48
C ILE A 66 -6.16 -9.05 -7.92
N SER A 67 -7.07 -9.15 -8.89
CA SER A 67 -6.82 -8.74 -10.28
C SER A 67 -6.42 -7.27 -10.37
N LYS A 68 -7.11 -6.38 -9.62
CA LYS A 68 -6.70 -4.98 -9.46
C LYS A 68 -5.26 -4.86 -8.97
N MET A 69 -4.85 -5.64 -7.97
CA MET A 69 -3.47 -5.63 -7.47
C MET A 69 -2.46 -6.16 -8.50
N VAL A 70 -2.80 -7.20 -9.26
CA VAL A 70 -1.95 -7.71 -10.37
C VAL A 70 -1.68 -6.60 -11.39
N PHE A 71 -2.73 -5.89 -11.84
CA PHE A 71 -2.57 -4.79 -12.79
C PHE A 71 -1.83 -3.59 -12.19
N ALA A 72 -2.08 -3.26 -10.92
CA ALA A 72 -1.39 -2.15 -10.25
C ALA A 72 0.12 -2.43 -10.10
N PHE A 73 0.50 -3.62 -9.65
CA PHE A 73 1.91 -4.02 -9.53
C PHE A 73 2.55 -4.20 -10.91
N GLY A 74 1.87 -4.85 -11.85
CA GLY A 74 2.35 -5.02 -13.22
C GLY A 74 2.60 -3.69 -13.92
N GLY A 75 1.66 -2.75 -13.85
CA GLY A 75 1.81 -1.40 -14.37
C GLY A 75 2.97 -0.65 -13.70
N GLY A 76 3.09 -0.75 -12.37
CA GLY A 76 4.20 -0.17 -11.61
C GLY A 76 5.56 -0.71 -12.04
N MET A 77 5.67 -2.03 -12.30
CA MET A 77 6.90 -2.66 -12.79
C MET A 77 7.26 -2.22 -14.20
N VAL A 78 6.28 -2.13 -15.12
CA VAL A 78 6.52 -1.63 -16.48
C VAL A 78 7.03 -0.20 -16.45
N VAL A 79 6.41 0.68 -15.65
CA VAL A 79 6.86 2.06 -15.49
C VAL A 79 8.27 2.09 -14.90
N ASN A 80 8.54 1.33 -13.84
CA ASN A 80 9.86 1.30 -13.20
C ASN A 80 10.96 0.82 -14.17
N ALA A 81 10.69 -0.23 -14.94
CA ALA A 81 11.63 -0.80 -15.91
C ALA A 81 11.82 0.11 -17.15
N ALA A 82 10.78 0.78 -17.61
CA ALA A 82 10.83 1.61 -18.81
C ALA A 82 11.39 3.02 -18.56
N THR A 83 11.28 3.54 -17.33
CA THR A 83 11.66 4.94 -17.02
C THR A 83 13.12 5.25 -17.36
N LEU A 84 14.08 4.43 -16.90
CA LEU A 84 15.50 4.69 -17.13
C LEU A 84 15.91 4.55 -18.62
N PRO A 85 15.49 3.51 -19.36
CA PRO A 85 15.72 3.43 -20.81
C PRO A 85 15.11 4.60 -21.59
N LEU A 86 13.88 5.03 -21.27
CA LEU A 86 13.23 6.17 -21.91
C LEU A 86 14.01 7.47 -21.69
N VAL A 87 14.42 7.74 -20.46
CA VAL A 87 15.21 8.94 -20.13
C VAL A 87 16.57 8.93 -20.85
N LYS A 88 17.23 7.76 -20.94
CA LYS A 88 18.48 7.61 -21.70
C LYS A 88 18.28 7.84 -23.19
N TYR A 89 17.18 7.37 -23.77
CA TYR A 89 16.83 7.62 -25.17
C TYR A 89 16.64 9.12 -25.46
N PHE A 90 16.09 9.88 -24.51
CA PHE A 90 15.88 11.33 -24.64
C PHE A 90 17.11 12.20 -24.32
N GLY A 91 18.28 11.62 -24.07
CA GLY A 91 19.54 12.36 -23.88
C GLY A 91 19.97 12.55 -22.41
N ASN A 92 19.28 11.93 -21.44
CA ASN A 92 19.64 11.90 -20.02
C ASN A 92 19.71 13.27 -19.30
N ASP A 93 19.19 14.34 -19.93
CA ASP A 93 19.08 15.68 -19.35
C ASP A 93 17.81 15.87 -18.49
N SER A 94 17.74 16.94 -17.70
CA SER A 94 16.51 17.32 -16.95
C SER A 94 15.28 17.45 -17.86
N SER A 95 15.48 17.81 -19.14
CA SER A 95 14.43 17.86 -20.16
C SER A 95 13.96 16.46 -20.62
N ALA A 96 14.83 15.44 -20.55
CA ALA A 96 14.50 14.06 -20.86
C ALA A 96 13.55 13.44 -19.83
N TRP A 97 13.72 13.79 -18.55
CA TRP A 97 12.79 13.43 -17.48
C TRP A 97 11.42 14.05 -17.69
N GLN A 98 11.35 15.34 -18.02
CA GLN A 98 10.08 16.02 -18.32
C GLN A 98 9.33 15.36 -19.48
N LYS A 99 10.02 15.07 -20.61
CA LYS A 99 9.41 14.40 -21.77
C LYS A 99 8.91 13.00 -21.43
N THR A 100 9.66 12.23 -20.63
CA THR A 100 9.26 10.89 -20.19
C THR A 100 7.99 10.93 -19.34
N PHE A 101 7.90 11.87 -18.39
CA PHE A 101 6.69 12.05 -17.58
C PHE A 101 5.51 12.60 -18.37
N LEU A 102 5.74 13.44 -19.38
CA LEU A 102 4.69 13.89 -20.29
C LEU A 102 4.04 12.72 -21.03
N ILE A 103 4.84 11.78 -21.53
CA ILE A 103 4.35 10.55 -22.17
C ILE A 103 3.49 9.75 -21.19
N TYR A 104 3.96 9.55 -19.95
CA TYR A 104 3.16 8.87 -18.93
C TYR A 104 1.87 9.61 -18.59
N GLY A 105 1.89 10.94 -18.56
CA GLY A 105 0.70 11.77 -18.37
C GLY A 105 -0.33 11.57 -19.48
N VAL A 106 0.08 11.60 -20.75
CA VAL A 106 -0.81 11.36 -21.89
C VAL A 106 -1.41 9.95 -21.84
N VAL A 107 -0.59 8.93 -21.57
CA VAL A 107 -1.07 7.55 -21.43
C VAL A 107 -2.06 7.42 -20.26
N ALA A 108 -1.80 8.07 -19.12
CA ALA A 108 -2.72 8.08 -17.99
C ALA A 108 -4.07 8.75 -18.32
N ILE A 109 -4.05 9.87 -19.07
CA ILE A 109 -5.28 10.54 -19.54
C ILE A 109 -6.09 9.59 -20.43
N ILE A 110 -5.44 8.89 -21.37
CA ILE A 110 -6.12 7.92 -22.23
C ILE A 110 -6.78 6.82 -21.39
N PHE A 111 -6.07 6.26 -20.40
CA PHE A 111 -6.66 5.25 -19.51
C PHE A 111 -7.82 5.80 -18.67
N PHE A 112 -7.71 7.01 -18.12
CA PHE A 112 -8.81 7.63 -17.38
C PHE A 112 -10.03 7.91 -18.27
N LEU A 113 -9.83 8.32 -19.52
CA LEU A 113 -10.92 8.49 -20.49
C LEU A 113 -11.58 7.14 -20.82
N ILE A 114 -10.79 6.08 -21.04
CA ILE A 114 -11.35 4.74 -21.25
C ILE A 114 -12.17 4.29 -20.04
N VAL A 115 -11.67 4.50 -18.82
CA VAL A 115 -12.42 4.19 -17.59
C VAL A 115 -13.69 5.03 -17.51
N PHE A 116 -13.63 6.33 -17.81
CA PHE A 116 -14.80 7.21 -17.80
C PHE A 116 -15.89 6.76 -18.79
N PHE A 117 -15.52 6.42 -20.03
CA PHE A 117 -16.48 5.96 -21.03
C PHE A 117 -16.99 4.52 -20.79
N THR A 118 -16.16 3.66 -20.18
CA THR A 118 -16.51 2.26 -19.91
C THR A 118 -17.32 2.13 -18.61
N THR A 119 -17.13 3.03 -17.65
CA THR A 119 -17.88 3.04 -16.39
C THR A 119 -19.29 3.53 -16.67
N LYS A 120 -20.19 2.58 -16.96
CA LYS A 120 -21.62 2.84 -16.99
C LYS A 120 -22.16 2.72 -15.58
N GLU A 121 -22.85 3.75 -15.11
CA GLU A 121 -23.64 3.67 -13.88
C GLU A 121 -24.77 2.66 -14.09
N ALA A 122 -24.59 1.45 -13.57
CA ALA A 122 -25.69 0.52 -13.39
C ALA A 122 -26.53 1.05 -12.22
N VAL A 123 -27.55 1.84 -12.51
CA VAL A 123 -28.54 2.31 -11.53
C VAL A 123 -29.35 1.10 -11.05
N THR A 124 -28.75 0.30 -10.17
CA THR A 124 -29.51 -0.57 -9.29
C THR A 124 -30.22 0.34 -8.29
N GLU A 125 -31.46 0.03 -7.91
CA GLU A 125 -32.24 0.72 -6.87
C GLU A 125 -31.41 1.01 -5.57
N GLU A 126 -30.36 0.22 -5.34
CA GLU A 126 -29.41 0.33 -4.24
C GLU A 126 -28.42 1.50 -4.37
N ALA A 127 -27.99 1.87 -5.58
CA ALA A 127 -27.19 3.08 -5.82
C ALA A 127 -28.02 4.34 -5.61
N LYS A 128 -29.33 4.28 -5.92
CA LYS A 128 -30.31 5.31 -5.55
C LYS A 128 -30.49 5.42 -4.03
N LYS A 129 -30.49 4.30 -3.29
CA LYS A 129 -30.52 4.31 -1.80
C LYS A 129 -29.22 4.83 -1.17
N ALA A 130 -28.08 4.61 -1.82
CA ALA A 130 -26.78 5.16 -1.38
C ALA A 130 -26.63 6.66 -1.71
N GLY A 131 -27.30 7.15 -2.76
CA GLY A 131 -27.40 8.57 -3.11
C GLY A 131 -28.60 9.30 -2.47
N SER A 132 -29.61 8.58 -1.97
CA SER A 132 -30.74 9.17 -1.27
C SER A 132 -30.34 9.53 0.16
N GLU A 133 -29.88 10.76 0.32
CA GLU A 133 -30.28 11.75 1.34
C GLU A 133 -30.82 11.31 2.72
N GLU A 134 -30.50 10.14 3.27
CA GLU A 134 -30.29 10.12 4.71
C GLU A 134 -28.90 10.71 4.93
N LYS A 135 -28.86 11.95 5.42
CA LYS A 135 -27.64 12.58 5.92
C LYS A 135 -27.01 11.60 6.91
N VAL A 136 -26.12 10.74 6.43
CA VAL A 136 -25.39 9.80 7.27
C VAL A 136 -24.66 10.70 8.25
N ASN A 137 -25.14 10.71 9.50
CA ASN A 137 -24.61 11.57 10.52
C ASN A 137 -23.18 11.07 10.77
N ILE A 138 -22.19 11.76 10.18
CA ILE A 138 -20.79 11.34 10.14
C ILE A 138 -20.29 10.90 11.54
N PRO A 139 -20.61 11.64 12.63
CA PRO A 139 -20.34 11.18 13.99
C PRO A 139 -20.96 9.83 14.37
N GLN A 140 -22.21 9.57 14.00
CA GLN A 140 -22.89 8.30 14.30
C GLN A 140 -22.34 7.14 13.47
N ALA A 141 -22.05 7.39 12.19
CA ALA A 141 -21.41 6.41 11.32
C ALA A 141 -20.00 6.07 11.81
N LEU A 142 -19.21 7.07 12.21
CA LEU A 142 -17.88 6.85 12.80
C LEU A 142 -17.96 6.08 14.12
N LYS A 143 -18.94 6.40 14.99
CA LYS A 143 -19.16 5.67 16.24
C LYS A 143 -19.57 4.21 15.99
N SER A 144 -20.38 3.93 14.98
CA SER A 144 -20.71 2.57 14.55
C SER A 144 -19.48 1.80 14.09
N LEU A 145 -18.64 2.48 13.31
CA LEU A 145 -17.45 1.93 12.66
C LEU A 145 -16.36 1.61 13.69
N ILE A 146 -16.16 2.47 14.70
CA ILE A 146 -15.27 2.18 15.84
C ILE A 146 -15.79 1.02 16.71
N LYS A 147 -17.12 0.86 16.84
CA LYS A 147 -17.71 -0.30 17.54
C LYS A 147 -17.59 -1.61 16.76
N ASN A 148 -17.29 -1.54 15.46
CA ASN A 148 -17.08 -2.72 14.64
C ASN A 148 -15.68 -3.30 14.91
N LYS A 149 -15.65 -4.37 15.72
CA LYS A 149 -14.42 -5.10 16.08
C LYS A 149 -13.59 -5.53 14.87
N TYR A 150 -14.23 -5.93 13.76
CA TYR A 150 -13.53 -6.43 12.58
C TYR A 150 -12.91 -5.29 11.75
N TRP A 151 -13.57 -4.14 11.71
CA TRP A 151 -13.01 -2.94 11.10
C TRP A 151 -11.79 -2.43 11.89
N MET A 152 -11.88 -2.38 13.22
CA MET A 152 -10.75 -1.98 14.08
C MET A 152 -9.53 -2.92 13.92
N ILE A 153 -9.78 -4.23 13.80
CA ILE A 153 -8.73 -5.21 13.51
C ILE A 153 -8.05 -4.91 12.16
N LEU A 154 -8.83 -4.65 11.11
CA LEU A 154 -8.25 -4.32 9.80
C LEU A 154 -7.52 -2.98 9.81
N LEU A 155 -8.07 -1.94 10.47
CA LEU A 155 -7.39 -0.66 10.63
C LEU A 155 -6.01 -0.84 11.27
N ALA A 156 -5.91 -1.67 12.32
CA ALA A 156 -4.63 -1.98 12.96
C ALA A 156 -3.67 -2.72 12.01
N ILE A 157 -4.14 -3.70 11.24
CA ILE A 157 -3.31 -4.42 10.26
C ILE A 157 -2.82 -3.47 9.15
N PHE A 158 -3.68 -2.58 8.65
CA PHE A 158 -3.33 -1.58 7.65
C PHE A 158 -2.31 -0.58 8.20
N PHE A 159 -2.50 -0.11 9.43
CA PHE A 159 -1.53 0.75 10.12
C PHE A 159 -0.17 0.08 10.25
N LEU A 160 -0.12 -1.16 10.76
CA LEU A 160 1.12 -1.92 10.94
C LEU A 160 1.81 -2.21 9.60
N ASN A 161 1.06 -2.51 8.55
CA ASN A 161 1.63 -2.70 7.21
C ASN A 161 2.21 -1.39 6.64
N SER A 162 1.56 -0.25 6.87
CA SER A 162 2.09 1.05 6.48
C SER A 162 3.36 1.43 7.26
N VAL A 163 3.44 1.06 8.54
CA VAL A 163 4.66 1.20 9.34
C VAL A 163 5.79 0.37 8.74
N VAL A 164 5.57 -0.90 8.39
CA VAL A 164 6.59 -1.75 7.72
C VAL A 164 7.04 -1.16 6.38
N ASN A 165 6.11 -0.61 5.60
CA ASN A 165 6.46 0.05 4.33
C ASN A 165 7.34 1.29 4.53
N ALA A 166 7.15 2.06 5.60
CA ALA A 166 8.04 3.17 5.93
C ALA A 166 9.48 2.70 6.22
N PHE A 167 9.63 1.51 6.83
CA PHE A 167 10.94 0.90 7.08
C PHE A 167 11.65 0.38 5.82
N ILE A 168 11.01 0.38 4.65
CA ILE A 168 11.70 0.05 3.38
C ILE A 168 12.91 0.97 3.16
N GLY A 169 12.84 2.22 3.64
CA GLY A 169 13.96 3.16 3.59
C GLY A 169 15.22 2.68 4.32
N VAL A 170 15.10 1.82 5.34
CA VAL A 170 16.25 1.22 6.04
C VAL A 170 17.06 0.31 5.12
N ASN A 171 16.43 -0.35 4.13
CA ASN A 171 17.16 -1.18 3.16
C ASN A 171 18.26 -0.38 2.45
N VAL A 172 18.03 0.92 2.22
CA VAL A 172 19.00 1.81 1.56
C VAL A 172 20.24 1.98 2.44
N TYR A 173 20.03 2.32 3.71
CA TYR A 173 21.11 2.44 4.70
C TYR A 173 21.83 1.11 4.92
N TYR A 174 21.10 -0.01 4.92
CA TYR A 174 21.69 -1.33 5.09
C TYR A 174 22.63 -1.70 3.92
N ALA A 175 22.19 -1.51 2.68
CA ALA A 175 23.01 -1.83 1.51
C ALA A 175 24.24 -0.92 1.39
N GLN A 176 24.08 0.38 1.66
CA GLN A 176 25.17 1.35 1.63
C GLN A 176 26.23 1.09 2.70
N TYR A 177 25.81 0.96 3.96
CA TYR A 177 26.76 1.00 5.09
C TYR A 177 27.20 -0.38 5.58
N ILE A 178 26.48 -1.46 5.25
CA ILE A 178 26.83 -2.82 5.70
C ILE A 178 27.38 -3.68 4.56
N MET A 179 26.89 -3.50 3.32
CA MET A 179 27.34 -4.30 2.18
C MET A 179 28.24 -3.55 1.20
N ASN A 180 28.44 -2.23 1.37
CA ASN A 180 29.25 -1.38 0.47
C ASN A 180 28.86 -1.53 -1.01
N ASP A 181 27.60 -1.85 -1.30
CA ASP A 181 27.11 -2.09 -2.65
C ASP A 181 25.73 -1.45 -2.85
N ASP A 182 25.71 -0.30 -3.53
CA ASP A 182 24.50 0.44 -3.88
C ASP A 182 23.60 -0.33 -4.86
N SER A 183 24.17 -1.25 -5.64
CA SER A 183 23.42 -2.02 -6.66
C SER A 183 22.53 -3.11 -6.04
N LEU A 184 22.83 -3.52 -4.81
CA LEU A 184 22.10 -4.54 -4.06
C LEU A 184 20.63 -4.14 -3.84
N ILE A 185 20.34 -2.85 -3.58
CA ILE A 185 18.96 -2.37 -3.32
C ILE A 185 18.10 -2.55 -4.55
N GLY A 186 18.64 -2.19 -5.71
CA GLY A 186 17.97 -2.34 -7.00
C GLY A 186 17.64 -3.80 -7.27
N ASN A 187 18.63 -4.68 -7.11
CA ASN A 187 18.44 -6.11 -7.30
C ASN A 187 17.43 -6.71 -6.31
N LEU A 188 17.57 -6.45 -5.01
CA LEU A 188 16.62 -6.93 -3.98
C LEU A 188 15.18 -6.46 -4.26
N SER A 189 15.02 -5.20 -4.67
CA SER A 189 13.70 -4.65 -5.02
C SER A 189 13.12 -5.33 -6.26
N ILE A 190 13.93 -5.62 -7.28
CA ILE A 190 13.50 -6.33 -8.48
C ILE A 190 13.07 -7.77 -8.14
N PHE A 191 13.89 -8.51 -7.38
CA PHE A 191 13.55 -9.86 -6.94
C PHE A 191 12.27 -9.88 -6.10
N GLN A 192 12.12 -8.94 -5.17
CA GLN A 192 10.91 -8.83 -4.36
C GLN A 192 9.67 -8.50 -5.20
N ASN A 193 9.77 -7.60 -6.18
CA ASN A 193 8.65 -7.23 -7.04
C ASN A 193 8.25 -8.36 -7.99
N ILE A 194 9.20 -9.05 -8.61
CA ILE A 194 8.94 -10.22 -9.46
C ILE A 194 8.27 -11.33 -8.65
N ALA A 195 8.79 -11.62 -7.45
CA ALA A 195 8.20 -12.61 -6.55
C ALA A 195 6.78 -12.22 -6.13
N SER A 196 6.55 -10.93 -5.84
CA SER A 196 5.21 -10.41 -5.51
C SER A 196 4.24 -10.59 -6.67
N PHE A 197 4.67 -10.26 -7.89
CA PHE A 197 3.86 -10.41 -9.10
C PHE A 197 3.47 -11.87 -9.35
N ALA A 198 4.43 -12.79 -9.27
CA ALA A 198 4.17 -14.23 -9.38
C ALA A 198 3.22 -14.73 -8.27
N ALA A 199 3.41 -14.26 -7.04
CA ALA A 199 2.56 -14.63 -5.91
C ALA A 199 1.12 -14.13 -6.05
N PHE A 200 0.88 -12.95 -6.64
CA PHE A 200 -0.48 -12.50 -6.93
C PHE A 200 -1.20 -13.44 -7.88
N ALA A 201 -0.53 -13.94 -8.93
CA ALA A 201 -1.11 -14.91 -9.87
C ALA A 201 -1.46 -16.25 -9.19
N VAL A 202 -0.68 -16.67 -8.20
CA VAL A 202 -0.98 -17.86 -7.40
C VAL A 202 -2.15 -17.59 -6.43
N CYS A 203 -2.19 -16.41 -5.82
CA CYS A 203 -3.24 -16.02 -4.87
C CYS A 203 -4.63 -15.95 -5.52
N THR A 204 -4.75 -15.53 -6.80
CA THR A 204 -6.03 -15.55 -7.52
C THR A 204 -6.59 -16.98 -7.63
N GLY A 205 -5.75 -18.00 -7.87
CA GLY A 205 -6.21 -19.39 -7.95
C GLY A 205 -6.62 -19.98 -6.59
N ILE A 206 -5.94 -19.56 -5.52
CA ILE A 206 -6.06 -20.17 -4.19
C ILE A 206 -7.22 -19.60 -3.37
N ILE A 207 -7.67 -18.36 -3.63
CA ILE A 207 -8.73 -17.70 -2.86
C ILE A 207 -10.04 -18.50 -2.81
N ARG A 208 -10.41 -19.19 -3.90
CA ARG A 208 -11.61 -20.07 -3.95
C ARG A 208 -11.55 -21.24 -2.98
N LYS A 209 -10.35 -21.75 -2.67
CA LYS A 209 -10.18 -22.99 -1.89
C LYS A 209 -9.93 -22.75 -0.42
N ILE A 210 -9.22 -21.66 -0.08
CA ILE A 210 -8.66 -21.48 1.27
C ILE A 210 -9.35 -20.34 2.04
N GLY A 211 -9.99 -19.39 1.34
CA GLY A 211 -10.63 -18.22 1.96
C GLY A 211 -9.65 -17.06 2.23
N LYS A 212 -10.18 -15.85 2.38
CA LYS A 212 -9.39 -14.60 2.46
C LYS A 212 -8.58 -14.53 3.76
N GLN A 213 -9.16 -14.94 4.88
CA GLN A 213 -8.51 -14.90 6.20
C GLN A 213 -7.26 -15.77 6.25
N LYS A 214 -7.37 -17.01 5.77
CA LYS A 214 -6.26 -17.96 5.79
C LYS A 214 -5.13 -17.54 4.86
N ILE A 215 -5.45 -16.92 3.72
CA ILE A 215 -4.45 -16.33 2.82
C ILE A 215 -3.73 -15.18 3.53
N ALA A 216 -4.44 -14.29 4.22
CA ALA A 216 -3.83 -13.21 4.99
C ALA A 216 -2.89 -13.74 6.09
N ILE A 217 -3.33 -14.75 6.85
CA ILE A 217 -2.52 -15.40 7.89
C ILE A 217 -1.27 -16.05 7.28
N SER A 218 -1.41 -16.79 6.18
CA SER A 218 -0.26 -17.38 5.49
C SER A 218 0.71 -16.32 4.95
N GLY A 219 0.20 -15.19 4.43
CA GLY A 219 1.03 -14.10 3.93
C GLY A 219 1.86 -13.46 5.03
N VAL A 220 1.27 -13.23 6.21
CA VAL A 220 1.98 -12.72 7.39
C VAL A 220 2.99 -13.72 7.92
N ALA A 221 2.65 -15.02 7.97
CA ALA A 221 3.59 -16.06 8.40
C ALA A 221 4.79 -16.20 7.44
N ILE A 222 4.54 -16.19 6.12
CA ILE A 222 5.59 -16.22 5.09
C ILE A 222 6.47 -14.97 5.21
N SER A 223 5.87 -13.80 5.41
CA SER A 223 6.62 -12.55 5.64
C SER A 223 7.51 -12.64 6.87
N PHE A 224 6.98 -13.16 7.99
CA PHE A 224 7.73 -13.38 9.22
C PHE A 224 8.94 -14.30 8.99
N ILE A 225 8.75 -15.43 8.29
CA ILE A 225 9.85 -16.34 7.91
C ILE A 225 10.88 -15.62 7.04
N GLY A 226 10.43 -14.80 6.09
CA GLY A 226 11.30 -14.02 5.21
C GLY A 226 12.18 -13.01 5.98
N TYR A 227 11.65 -12.35 7.01
CA TYR A 227 12.46 -11.50 7.90
C TYR A 227 13.33 -12.31 8.86
N ALA A 228 12.84 -13.44 9.37
CA ALA A 228 13.59 -14.32 10.27
C ALA A 228 14.79 -14.98 9.58
N MET A 229 14.66 -15.32 8.30
CA MET A 229 15.75 -15.90 7.51
C MET A 229 16.95 -14.95 7.36
N VAL A 230 16.70 -13.64 7.36
CA VAL A 230 17.79 -12.64 7.33
C VAL A 230 18.58 -12.62 8.64
N LEU A 231 17.98 -13.02 9.77
CA LEU A 231 18.71 -13.14 11.05
C LEU A 231 19.79 -14.23 11.01
N LEU A 232 19.59 -15.30 10.23
CA LEU A 232 20.50 -16.43 10.19
C LEU A 232 21.84 -16.09 9.53
N ASN A 233 21.82 -15.25 8.50
CA ASN A 233 23.03 -14.81 7.79
C ASN A 233 22.82 -13.43 7.14
N PRO A 234 22.98 -12.34 7.92
CA PRO A 234 22.69 -10.98 7.45
C PRO A 234 23.65 -10.47 6.36
N THR A 235 24.80 -11.14 6.13
CA THR A 235 25.86 -10.71 5.22
C THR A 235 25.94 -11.51 3.92
N SER A 236 25.15 -12.57 3.75
CA SER A 236 25.19 -13.40 2.54
C SER A 236 24.19 -12.92 1.49
N TYR A 237 24.69 -12.59 0.29
CA TYR A 237 23.88 -12.19 -0.86
C TYR A 237 22.79 -13.23 -1.20
N ALA A 238 23.12 -14.53 -1.16
CA ALA A 238 22.17 -15.59 -1.46
C ALA A 238 20.99 -15.63 -0.47
N VAL A 239 21.27 -15.43 0.82
CA VAL A 239 20.25 -15.41 1.88
C VAL A 239 19.37 -14.18 1.76
N LEU A 240 19.94 -13.03 1.39
CA LEU A 240 19.18 -11.80 1.17
C LEU A 240 18.26 -11.89 -0.05
N TYR A 241 18.71 -12.50 -1.16
CA TYR A 241 17.86 -12.70 -2.33
C TYR A 241 16.71 -13.68 -2.06
N ILE A 242 16.99 -14.82 -1.40
CA ILE A 242 15.95 -15.79 -1.04
C ILE A 242 14.96 -15.14 -0.06
N ALA A 243 15.44 -14.39 0.93
CA ALA A 243 14.59 -13.66 1.86
C ALA A 243 13.74 -12.59 1.14
N ALA A 244 14.28 -11.87 0.15
CA ALA A 244 13.53 -10.89 -0.63
C ALA A 244 12.39 -11.55 -1.43
N ILE A 245 12.63 -12.73 -1.99
CA ILE A 245 11.60 -13.52 -2.68
C ILE A 245 10.49 -13.92 -1.69
N ILE A 246 10.86 -14.49 -0.53
CA ILE A 246 9.90 -14.91 0.50
C ILE A 246 9.09 -13.71 1.01
N LYS A 247 9.75 -12.58 1.30
CA LYS A 247 9.09 -11.33 1.69
C LYS A 247 8.13 -10.82 0.62
N GLY A 248 8.50 -10.92 -0.66
CA GLY A 248 7.63 -10.56 -1.78
C GLY A 248 6.37 -11.41 -1.85
N VAL A 249 6.51 -12.73 -1.72
CA VAL A 249 5.37 -13.67 -1.70
C VAL A 249 4.43 -13.36 -0.54
N GLY A 250 4.98 -13.14 0.66
CA GLY A 250 4.19 -12.81 1.84
C GLY A 250 3.44 -11.48 1.72
N ASN A 251 4.10 -10.45 1.18
CA ASN A 251 3.51 -9.14 0.94
C ASN A 251 2.36 -9.20 -0.08
N ALA A 252 2.56 -9.92 -1.19
CA ALA A 252 1.51 -10.09 -2.21
C ALA A 252 0.26 -10.79 -1.67
N ALA A 253 0.44 -11.87 -0.89
CA ALA A 253 -0.66 -12.58 -0.27
C ALA A 253 -1.47 -11.67 0.67
N LEU A 254 -0.81 -10.80 1.43
CA LEU A 254 -1.47 -9.85 2.32
C LEU A 254 -2.18 -8.72 1.55
N SER A 255 -1.48 -8.03 0.65
CA SER A 255 -2.03 -6.91 -0.12
C SER A 255 -3.17 -7.33 -1.05
N GLY A 256 -3.16 -8.56 -1.56
CA GLY A 256 -4.20 -9.07 -2.45
C GLY A 256 -5.56 -9.23 -1.78
N VAL A 257 -5.58 -9.65 -0.52
CA VAL A 257 -6.83 -9.91 0.23
C VAL A 257 -7.26 -8.74 1.13
N MET A 258 -6.33 -7.84 1.47
CA MET A 258 -6.57 -6.71 2.38
C MET A 258 -7.77 -5.83 2.00
N TYR A 259 -7.82 -5.36 0.75
CA TYR A 259 -8.94 -4.53 0.29
C TYR A 259 -10.24 -5.31 0.20
N GLY A 260 -10.16 -6.61 -0.09
CA GLY A 260 -11.28 -7.54 -0.09
C GLY A 260 -11.83 -7.85 1.31
N MET A 261 -11.00 -7.84 2.35
CA MET A 261 -11.45 -7.99 3.75
C MET A 261 -12.04 -6.69 4.28
N LEU A 262 -11.45 -5.54 3.92
CA LEU A 262 -11.99 -4.22 4.28
C LEU A 262 -13.41 -4.05 3.74
N ALA A 263 -13.56 -4.45 2.48
CA ALA A 263 -14.81 -4.67 1.79
C ALA A 263 -15.85 -5.46 2.61
N ASP A 264 -15.46 -6.62 3.15
CA ASP A 264 -16.35 -7.50 3.92
C ASP A 264 -16.80 -6.86 5.24
N THR A 265 -15.98 -5.99 5.85
CA THR A 265 -16.37 -5.26 7.07
C THR A 265 -17.44 -4.19 6.85
N VAL A 266 -17.56 -3.68 5.63
CA VAL A 266 -18.64 -2.75 5.24
C VAL A 266 -19.99 -3.43 5.37
N GLU A 267 -20.10 -4.67 4.87
CA GLU A 267 -21.34 -5.45 4.92
C GLU A 267 -21.70 -5.87 6.35
N TYR A 268 -20.71 -6.22 7.16
CA TYR A 268 -20.94 -6.46 8.59
C TYR A 268 -21.47 -5.22 9.32
N ASN A 269 -20.97 -4.03 8.97
CA ASN A 269 -21.45 -2.78 9.54
C ASN A 269 -22.90 -2.48 9.11
N ASP A 270 -23.25 -2.77 7.86
CA ASP A 270 -24.62 -2.65 7.35
C ASP A 270 -25.58 -3.60 8.09
N TRP A 271 -25.18 -4.87 8.28
CA TRP A 271 -26.01 -5.85 8.98
C TRP A 271 -26.31 -5.50 10.45
N LYS A 272 -25.30 -4.99 11.17
CA LYS A 272 -25.41 -4.71 12.61
C LYS A 272 -26.00 -3.34 12.93
N SER A 273 -25.67 -2.33 12.12
CA SER A 273 -26.02 -0.93 12.41
C SER A 273 -27.01 -0.34 11.41
N GLY A 274 -27.31 -1.02 10.30
CA GLY A 274 -28.19 -0.52 9.24
C GLY A 274 -27.65 0.69 8.47
N ILE A 275 -26.40 1.09 8.73
CA ILE A 275 -25.76 2.25 8.12
C ILE A 275 -24.67 1.75 7.17
N ARG A 276 -24.91 1.93 5.86
CA ARG A 276 -23.96 1.60 4.81
C ARG A 276 -23.06 2.79 4.50
N ALA A 277 -21.91 2.87 5.16
CA ALA A 277 -20.95 3.97 5.01
C ALA A 277 -19.64 3.51 4.36
N GLU A 278 -19.71 3.03 3.12
CA GLU A 278 -18.54 2.44 2.42
C GLU A 278 -17.41 3.45 2.25
N GLY A 279 -17.73 4.68 1.80
CA GLY A 279 -16.76 5.76 1.66
C GLY A 279 -16.09 6.16 2.99
N LEU A 280 -16.81 6.04 4.12
CA LEU A 280 -16.24 6.31 5.44
C LEU A 280 -15.28 5.21 5.88
N VAL A 281 -15.60 3.94 5.62
CA VAL A 281 -14.72 2.79 5.91
C VAL A 281 -13.39 2.89 5.17
N PHE A 282 -13.43 3.18 3.86
CA PHE A 282 -12.22 3.31 3.04
C PHE A 282 -11.41 4.58 3.39
N SER A 283 -12.08 5.71 3.64
CA SER A 283 -11.40 6.96 4.02
C SER A 283 -10.71 6.88 5.38
N ALA A 284 -11.39 6.36 6.40
CA ALA A 284 -10.83 6.16 7.72
C ALA A 284 -9.62 5.21 7.70
N ASN A 285 -9.68 4.16 6.88
CA ASN A 285 -8.56 3.25 6.68
C ASN A 285 -7.36 3.92 5.97
N SER A 286 -7.62 4.75 4.95
CA SER A 286 -6.57 5.51 4.25
C SER A 286 -5.86 6.50 5.17
N ILE A 287 -6.60 7.17 6.06
CA ILE A 287 -6.01 8.04 7.10
C ILE A 287 -5.10 7.21 8.02
N GLY A 288 -5.55 6.05 8.48
CA GLY A 288 -4.75 5.12 9.28
C GLY A 288 -3.43 4.72 8.60
N GLN A 289 -3.48 4.40 7.31
CA GLN A 289 -2.26 4.09 6.52
C GLN A 289 -1.29 5.27 6.47
N LYS A 290 -1.79 6.49 6.23
CA LYS A 290 -0.95 7.69 6.15
C LYS A 290 -0.29 8.02 7.48
N ILE A 291 -1.05 7.95 8.57
CA ILE A 291 -0.52 8.14 9.92
C ILE A 291 0.53 7.06 10.22
N GLY A 292 0.26 5.80 9.89
CA GLY A 292 1.22 4.70 10.07
C GLY A 292 2.53 4.90 9.30
N SER A 293 2.46 5.35 8.05
CA SER A 293 3.65 5.67 7.24
C SER A 293 4.44 6.86 7.80
N GLY A 294 3.74 7.91 8.23
CA GLY A 294 4.35 9.09 8.84
C GLY A 294 5.05 8.76 10.15
N ILE A 295 4.36 8.07 11.06
CA ILE A 295 4.93 7.60 12.33
C ILE A 295 6.10 6.65 12.07
N GLY A 296 5.96 5.68 11.17
CA GLY A 296 7.03 4.74 10.84
C GLY A 296 8.28 5.45 10.33
N SER A 297 8.12 6.46 9.46
CA SER A 297 9.24 7.25 8.93
C SER A 297 9.88 8.14 10.01
N ALA A 298 9.08 8.74 10.90
CA ALA A 298 9.57 9.56 12.00
C ALA A 298 10.33 8.72 13.04
N VAL A 299 9.79 7.57 13.44
CA VAL A 299 10.43 6.63 14.35
C VAL A 299 11.76 6.16 13.77
N LEU A 300 11.79 5.80 12.48
CA LEU A 300 13.03 5.47 11.78
C LEU A 300 14.07 6.59 11.92
N GLY A 301 13.67 7.85 11.65
CA GLY A 301 14.55 9.01 11.78
C GLY A 301 15.06 9.26 13.21
N TRP A 302 14.19 9.17 14.21
CA TRP A 302 14.57 9.35 15.62
C TRP A 302 15.51 8.26 16.11
N VAL A 303 15.26 7.01 15.72
CA VAL A 303 16.13 5.90 16.11
C VAL A 303 17.50 6.04 15.42
N LEU A 304 17.55 6.38 14.13
CA LEU A 304 18.82 6.69 13.45
C LEU A 304 19.59 7.84 14.14
N ALA A 305 18.89 8.92 14.53
CA ALA A 305 19.49 10.03 15.26
C ALA A 305 20.00 9.60 16.66
N ALA A 306 19.23 8.80 17.38
CA ALA A 306 19.60 8.30 18.72
C ALA A 306 20.84 7.39 18.70
N PHE A 307 21.03 6.61 17.63
CA PHE A 307 22.24 5.80 17.43
C PHE A 307 23.44 6.58 16.88
N GLY A 308 23.30 7.89 16.68
CA GLY A 308 24.37 8.78 16.21
C GLY A 308 24.71 8.60 14.73
N PHE A 309 23.72 8.32 13.88
CA PHE A 309 23.91 8.22 12.44
C PHE A 309 24.37 9.57 11.87
N VAL A 310 25.56 9.61 11.26
CA VAL A 310 26.13 10.83 10.67
C VAL A 310 26.04 10.73 9.15
N SER A 311 25.04 11.37 8.54
CA SER A 311 24.79 11.33 7.10
C SER A 311 25.96 11.80 6.21
N SER A 312 26.95 12.49 6.78
CA SER A 312 28.12 13.05 6.07
C SER A 312 29.42 12.25 6.22
N SER A 313 29.45 11.11 6.92
CA SER A 313 30.68 10.32 7.11
C SER A 313 30.66 9.02 6.31
N ALA A 314 31.74 8.74 5.58
CA ALA A 314 31.96 7.48 4.87
C ALA A 314 32.11 6.27 5.81
N ALA A 315 32.51 6.51 7.07
CA ALA A 315 32.56 5.51 8.13
C ALA A 315 31.56 5.88 9.24
N GLN A 316 30.58 5.01 9.48
CA GLN A 316 29.61 5.14 10.58
C GLN A 316 30.17 4.55 11.88
N PRO A 317 29.82 5.11 13.06
CA PRO A 317 30.21 4.51 14.33
C PRO A 317 29.59 3.11 14.48
N ALA A 318 30.28 2.21 15.19
CA ALA A 318 29.83 0.83 15.40
C ALA A 318 28.45 0.75 16.09
N SER A 319 28.10 1.76 16.89
CA SER A 319 26.76 1.95 17.48
C SER A 319 25.68 2.19 16.43
N ALA A 320 25.94 3.01 15.40
CA ALA A 320 25.01 3.29 14.30
C ALA A 320 24.79 2.06 13.43
N ILE A 321 25.85 1.29 13.14
CA ILE A 321 25.75 0.03 12.38
C ILE A 321 24.91 -1.01 13.15
N SER A 322 25.12 -1.11 14.46
CA SER A 322 24.34 -2.01 15.32
C SER A 322 22.87 -1.56 15.42
N GLY A 323 22.62 -0.25 15.55
CA GLY A 323 21.28 0.32 15.53
C GLY A 323 20.53 0.03 14.22
N ILE A 324 21.20 0.21 13.07
CA ILE A 324 20.63 -0.12 11.76
C ILE A 324 20.28 -1.61 11.68
N ARG A 325 21.15 -2.51 12.13
CA ARG A 325 20.84 -3.96 12.17
C ARG A 325 19.65 -4.27 13.05
N VAL A 326 19.54 -3.63 14.23
CA VAL A 326 18.43 -3.86 15.14
C VAL A 326 17.10 -3.42 14.53
N ILE A 327 17.05 -2.21 13.98
CA ILE A 327 15.86 -1.67 13.32
C ILE A 327 15.48 -2.52 12.10
N PHE A 328 16.48 -2.92 11.30
CA PHE A 328 16.24 -3.65 10.07
C PHE A 328 15.71 -5.06 10.30
N LEU A 329 16.20 -5.74 11.34
CA LEU A 329 15.91 -7.15 11.58
C LEU A 329 14.75 -7.34 12.57
N TYR A 330 14.79 -6.68 13.72
CA TYR A 330 13.88 -6.98 14.83
C TYR A 330 12.56 -6.22 14.73
N VAL A 331 12.56 -4.97 14.26
CA VAL A 331 11.32 -4.16 14.20
C VAL A 331 10.28 -4.78 13.27
N PRO A 332 10.61 -5.17 12.01
CA PRO A 332 9.66 -5.85 11.15
C PRO A 332 9.18 -7.18 11.75
N LEU A 333 10.05 -7.96 12.40
CA LEU A 333 9.67 -9.23 13.02
C LEU A 333 8.62 -9.07 14.11
N VAL A 334 8.82 -8.11 15.01
CA VAL A 334 7.86 -7.81 16.08
C VAL A 334 6.54 -7.33 15.47
N VAL A 335 6.58 -6.47 14.46
CA VAL A 335 5.37 -5.98 13.78
C VAL A 335 4.61 -7.11 13.10
N PHE A 336 5.28 -8.00 12.36
CA PHE A 336 4.63 -9.15 11.73
C PHE A 336 4.09 -10.17 12.74
N ALA A 337 4.77 -10.37 13.87
CA ALA A 337 4.27 -11.21 14.96
C ALA A 337 2.97 -10.64 15.57
N ILE A 338 2.92 -9.32 15.81
CA ILE A 338 1.72 -8.64 16.27
C ILE A 338 0.60 -8.75 15.23
N MET A 339 0.90 -8.53 13.95
CA MET A 339 -0.08 -8.70 12.86
C MET A 339 -0.64 -10.12 12.80
N PHE A 340 0.20 -11.13 13.02
CA PHE A 340 -0.22 -12.53 13.03
C PHE A 340 -1.23 -12.79 14.16
N ILE A 341 -0.91 -12.34 15.38
CA ILE A 341 -1.79 -12.49 16.55
C ILE A 341 -3.14 -11.79 16.32
N ILE A 342 -3.12 -10.56 15.80
CA ILE A 342 -4.33 -9.78 15.51
C ILE A 342 -5.21 -10.49 14.46
N LEU A 343 -4.61 -11.08 13.42
CA LEU A 343 -5.33 -11.83 12.38
C LEU A 343 -5.99 -13.11 12.89
N LEU A 344 -5.47 -13.75 13.94
CA LEU A 344 -6.12 -14.91 14.56
C LEU A 344 -7.48 -14.56 15.18
N PHE A 345 -7.65 -13.32 15.64
CA PHE A 345 -8.92 -12.84 16.18
C PHE A 345 -9.94 -12.43 15.10
N TYR A 346 -9.53 -12.34 13.83
CA TYR A 346 -10.42 -12.01 12.73
C TYR A 346 -11.27 -13.22 12.30
N LYS A 347 -12.43 -13.43 12.91
CA LYS A 347 -13.33 -14.57 12.58
C LYS A 347 -14.39 -14.29 11.51
N LEU A 348 -14.37 -13.09 10.90
CA LEU A 348 -15.46 -12.63 10.03
C LEU A 348 -15.68 -13.54 8.82
N ASP A 349 -14.62 -14.14 8.26
CA ASP A 349 -14.70 -15.01 7.08
C ASP A 349 -15.59 -16.25 7.30
N LYS A 350 -15.78 -16.68 8.55
CA LYS A 350 -16.67 -17.80 8.91
C LYS A 350 -18.12 -17.38 9.11
N GLU A 351 -18.35 -16.14 9.55
CA GLU A 351 -19.68 -15.59 9.82
C GLU A 351 -20.28 -14.93 8.56
N TYR A 352 -19.44 -14.64 7.57
CA TYR A 352 -19.79 -13.84 6.39
C TYR A 352 -20.96 -14.42 5.58
N GLY A 353 -20.98 -15.73 5.34
CA GLY A 353 -22.07 -16.37 4.57
C GLY A 353 -23.46 -16.15 5.18
N HIS A 354 -23.56 -16.23 6.51
CA HIS A 354 -24.82 -15.99 7.23
C HIS A 354 -25.24 -14.51 7.18
N ILE A 355 -24.28 -13.59 7.23
CA ILE A 355 -24.52 -12.14 7.18
C ILE A 355 -25.10 -11.74 5.82
N VAL A 356 -24.54 -12.26 4.73
CA VAL A 356 -25.03 -11.98 3.37
C VAL A 356 -26.42 -12.57 3.16
N GLU A 357 -26.66 -13.81 3.58
CA GLU A 357 -28.00 -14.41 3.49
C GLU A 357 -29.06 -13.62 4.27
N ASP A 358 -28.73 -13.12 5.46
CA ASP A 358 -29.64 -12.29 6.25
C ASP A 358 -29.92 -10.93 5.61
N LEU A 359 -28.90 -10.31 5.01
CA LEU A 359 -29.06 -9.06 4.28
C LEU A 359 -29.93 -9.24 3.03
N GLU A 360 -29.74 -10.33 2.27
CA GLU A 360 -30.59 -10.66 1.12
C GLU A 360 -32.04 -10.94 1.54
N LYS A 361 -32.26 -11.64 2.67
CA LYS A 361 -33.60 -11.86 3.23
C LYS A 361 -34.27 -10.56 3.68
N ARG A 362 -33.52 -9.61 4.24
CA ARG A 362 -34.03 -8.27 4.58
C ARG A 362 -34.38 -7.46 3.34
N ALA A 363 -33.52 -7.50 2.32
CA ALA A 363 -33.75 -6.81 1.05
C ALA A 363 -34.97 -7.35 0.27
N LYS A 364 -35.30 -8.64 0.42
CA LYS A 364 -36.52 -9.24 -0.16
C LYS A 364 -37.79 -8.97 0.64
N ARG A 365 -37.68 -8.50 1.89
CA ARG A 365 -38.82 -8.21 2.79
C ARG A 365 -39.19 -6.73 2.83
N ALA A 366 -38.26 -5.85 2.47
CA ALA A 366 -38.48 -4.42 2.25
C ALA A 366 -38.89 -4.17 0.81
#